data_AF-A0A7R8D2Q2-F1
#
_entry.id   AF-A0A7R8D2Q2-F1
#
_cell.length_a   1.000
_cell.length_b   1.000
_cell.length_c   1.000
_cell.angle_alpha   90.00
_cell.angle_beta   90.00
_cell.angle_gamma   90.00
#
_symmetry.space_group_name_H-M   'P 1'
#
loop_
_entity.id
_entity.type
_entity.pdbx_description
1 polymer ?
#
loop_
_entity_poly.entity_id
_entity_poly.type
_entity_poly.pdbx_seq_one_letter_code
_entity_poly.pdbx_strand_id
1 'polypeptide(L)'
;MSWNLKNVEEFGEEEDSTVLQSLKDKAKRRKGRGFDDFAEPRKSTGSAFDRLDTTTSVDSASAPQRSVEGWILFVTGIHEEAQEDDIHDSFSDFGEIKNVHLNLDRRTGFLKGYALVEFETYKEALSAKESLDGSDLLGQKITVDWAFVKGPKKSSRRR
;
A
#
# COMPACT_ATOMS: atom_id res chain seq x y z
N MET A 1 -55.93 -32.06 8.76
CA MET A 1 -54.62 -32.73 8.86
C MET A 1 -54.31 -32.97 10.33
N SER A 2 -54.19 -34.24 10.71
CA SER A 2 -53.92 -34.69 12.08
C SER A 2 -52.42 -34.65 12.34
N TRP A 3 -52.02 -34.08 13.48
CA TRP A 3 -50.76 -34.41 14.14
C TRP A 3 -51.07 -34.59 15.62
N ASN A 4 -50.99 -35.84 16.09
CA ASN A 4 -50.98 -36.17 17.49
C ASN A 4 -49.82 -37.15 17.68
N LEU A 5 -48.82 -36.78 18.47
CA LEU A 5 -47.88 -37.71 19.05
C LEU A 5 -47.66 -37.32 20.51
N LYS A 6 -48.01 -38.27 21.37
CA LYS A 6 -48.01 -38.21 22.83
C LYS A 6 -46.62 -38.53 23.40
N ASN A 7 -46.40 -37.98 24.59
CA ASN A 7 -45.58 -38.41 25.74
C ASN A 7 -44.05 -38.49 25.55
N VAL A 8 -43.22 -37.75 26.31
CA VAL A 8 -43.02 -37.65 27.79
C VAL A 8 -42.19 -38.81 28.34
N GLU A 9 -40.96 -38.48 28.75
CA GLU A 9 -40.23 -38.77 30.01
C GLU A 9 -38.80 -38.18 29.82
N GLU A 10 -38.38 -37.08 30.46
CA GLU A 10 -38.07 -36.77 31.89
C GLU A 10 -36.61 -37.13 32.30
N PHE A 11 -36.09 -36.33 33.25
CA PHE A 11 -34.76 -36.28 33.93
C PHE A 11 -33.72 -35.38 33.23
N GLY A 12 -33.36 -34.19 33.75
CA GLY A 12 -32.98 -33.80 35.13
C GLY A 12 -31.45 -33.93 35.25
N GLU A 13 -30.61 -33.05 35.79
CA GLU A 13 -30.62 -31.84 36.65
C GLU A 13 -29.27 -31.12 36.32
N GLU A 14 -29.20 -29.80 36.15
CA GLU A 14 -28.74 -28.78 37.12
C GLU A 14 -27.35 -28.96 37.79
N GLU A 15 -26.73 -27.81 38.11
CA GLU A 15 -25.46 -27.54 38.82
C GLU A 15 -24.19 -27.31 37.94
N ASP A 16 -23.31 -26.31 38.15
CA ASP A 16 -23.26 -25.20 39.10
C ASP A 16 -22.23 -24.11 38.69
N SER A 17 -22.70 -22.86 38.63
CA SER A 17 -22.16 -21.65 39.30
C SER A 17 -20.66 -21.30 39.44
N THR A 18 -19.69 -21.84 38.69
CA THR A 18 -18.25 -21.57 39.02
C THR A 18 -17.42 -20.64 38.14
N VAL A 19 -17.96 -20.01 37.08
CA VAL A 19 -17.10 -19.21 36.15
C VAL A 19 -17.25 -17.68 36.27
N LEU A 20 -18.30 -17.19 36.94
CA LEU A 20 -18.59 -15.75 37.02
C LEU A 20 -17.92 -14.99 38.19
N GLN A 21 -16.89 -15.57 38.82
CA GLN A 21 -16.21 -14.95 39.97
C GLN A 21 -14.74 -14.55 39.73
N SER A 22 -14.22 -14.64 38.50
CA SER A 22 -12.82 -14.26 38.18
C SER A 22 -12.66 -12.85 37.58
N LEU A 23 -13.75 -12.14 37.25
CA LEU A 23 -13.69 -10.95 36.38
C LEU A 23 -13.72 -9.58 37.08
N LYS A 24 -13.51 -9.47 38.41
CA LYS A 24 -13.71 -8.16 39.09
C LYS A 24 -12.66 -7.58 40.04
N ASP A 25 -11.50 -8.18 40.29
CA ASP A 25 -10.65 -7.68 41.42
C ASP A 25 -9.20 -7.24 41.19
N LYS A 26 -8.65 -7.19 39.96
CA LYS A 26 -7.24 -6.71 39.82
C LYS A 26 -6.99 -5.79 38.63
N ALA A 27 -7.52 -4.57 38.70
CA ALA A 27 -7.03 -3.43 37.94
C ALA A 27 -6.63 -2.27 38.87
N LYS A 28 -5.73 -2.55 39.82
CA LYS A 28 -5.10 -1.50 40.63
C LYS A 28 -3.83 -0.99 39.94
N ARG A 29 -4.01 0.13 39.26
CA ARG A 29 -3.03 1.15 38.80
C ARG A 29 -1.62 0.99 39.40
N ARG A 30 -0.57 1.16 38.60
CA ARG A 30 0.69 1.82 39.03
C ARG A 30 1.60 2.25 37.87
N LYS A 31 2.27 3.37 38.13
CA LYS A 31 3.11 4.24 37.27
C LYS A 31 4.58 4.07 37.69
N GLY A 32 5.50 4.09 36.72
CA GLY A 32 6.98 4.18 36.88
C GLY A 32 7.60 3.51 35.64
N ARG A 33 8.44 4.11 34.79
CA ARG A 33 9.70 4.86 34.98
C ARG A 33 10.63 4.16 35.98
N GLY A 34 11.40 3.21 35.45
CA GLY A 34 12.48 2.51 36.13
C GLY A 34 13.40 1.91 35.07
N PHE A 35 14.50 2.62 34.81
CA PHE A 35 15.73 2.13 34.20
C PHE A 35 16.27 1.01 35.10
N ASP A 36 16.53 -0.18 34.54
CA ASP A 36 17.31 -1.21 35.22
C ASP A 36 18.38 -1.71 34.25
N ASP A 37 19.61 -1.36 34.63
CA ASP A 37 20.88 -1.69 34.04
C ASP A 37 21.30 -3.03 34.65
N PHE A 38 21.28 -4.10 33.85
CA PHE A 38 21.95 -5.34 34.23
C PHE A 38 22.58 -5.99 33.00
N ALA A 39 23.86 -5.74 32.87
CA ALA A 39 24.77 -6.41 31.96
C ALA A 39 24.88 -7.91 32.30
N GLU A 40 24.90 -8.76 31.27
CA GLU A 40 25.85 -9.87 31.09
C GLU A 40 25.71 -10.42 29.64
N PRO A 41 26.81 -10.85 28.98
CA PRO A 41 26.88 -10.96 27.53
C PRO A 41 26.55 -12.38 27.03
N ARG A 42 25.57 -12.51 26.13
CA ARG A 42 25.33 -13.76 25.39
C ARG A 42 25.92 -13.68 23.98
N LYS A 43 27.05 -14.35 23.78
CA LYS A 43 27.59 -14.73 22.47
C LYS A 43 26.54 -15.59 21.74
N SER A 44 26.00 -15.06 20.64
CA SER A 44 25.27 -15.85 19.64
C SER A 44 25.72 -15.41 18.26
N THR A 45 26.43 -16.34 17.61
CA THR A 45 26.73 -16.38 16.19
C THR A 45 25.45 -16.33 15.36
N GLY A 46 25.46 -15.56 14.27
CA GLY A 46 24.42 -15.57 13.26
C GLY A 46 24.07 -14.15 12.83
N SER A 47 24.67 -13.72 11.73
CA SER A 47 24.25 -12.57 10.94
C SER A 47 22.76 -12.70 10.63
N ALA A 48 21.93 -12.08 11.46
CA ALA A 48 20.51 -11.91 11.22
C ALA A 48 20.34 -10.53 10.61
N PHE A 49 19.96 -10.55 9.33
CA PHE A 49 19.61 -9.44 8.46
C PHE A 49 19.34 -8.11 9.17
N ASP A 50 20.06 -7.10 8.69
CA ASP A 50 19.77 -5.69 8.88
C ASP A 50 18.27 -5.45 8.73
N ARG A 51 17.58 -5.20 9.85
CA ARG A 51 16.24 -4.63 9.81
C ARG A 51 16.43 -3.18 9.39
N LEU A 52 16.34 -2.95 8.09
CA LEU A 52 16.14 -1.62 7.56
C LEU A 52 14.73 -1.16 7.98
N ASP A 53 14.64 -0.61 9.19
CA ASP A 53 13.52 0.25 9.57
C ASP A 53 13.73 1.55 8.80
N THR A 54 13.26 1.56 7.54
CA THR A 54 13.07 2.77 6.75
C THR A 54 11.96 3.57 7.44
N THR A 55 12.30 4.21 8.56
CA THR A 55 11.53 5.30 9.12
C THR A 55 11.76 6.54 8.26
N THR A 56 11.39 6.50 6.98
CA THR A 56 10.95 7.73 6.31
C THR A 56 9.54 7.99 6.82
N SER A 57 9.48 8.66 7.96
CA SER A 57 8.38 9.53 8.33
C SER A 57 8.30 10.70 7.35
N VAL A 58 8.13 10.39 6.07
CA VAL A 58 7.73 11.34 5.02
C VAL A 58 6.25 11.10 4.82
N ASP A 59 5.52 12.19 4.89
CA ASP A 59 4.10 12.25 5.15
C ASP A 59 3.27 11.21 4.37
N SER A 60 2.41 10.47 5.08
CA SER A 60 1.35 9.64 4.46
C SER A 60 0.45 10.40 3.48
N ALA A 61 0.61 11.72 3.36
CA ALA A 61 -0.04 12.60 2.40
C ALA A 61 0.57 12.57 0.99
N SER A 62 1.66 11.83 0.76
CA SER A 62 2.27 11.70 -0.59
C SER A 62 2.46 10.23 -1.02
N ALA A 63 1.79 9.30 -0.36
CA ALA A 63 1.82 7.89 -0.78
C ALA A 63 1.03 7.72 -2.10
N PRO A 64 1.48 6.87 -3.02
CA PRO A 64 0.78 6.65 -4.29
C PRO A 64 -0.62 6.09 -4.09
N GLN A 65 -1.52 6.47 -5.00
CA GLN A 65 -2.93 6.08 -5.00
C GLN A 65 -3.23 5.22 -6.23
N ARG A 66 -3.79 4.02 -5.99
CA ARG A 66 -4.24 3.12 -7.06
C ARG A 66 -5.45 3.71 -7.79
N SER A 67 -5.48 3.54 -9.11
CA SER A 67 -6.63 3.81 -9.99
C SER A 67 -7.62 2.64 -9.94
N VAL A 68 -8.70 2.73 -10.75
CA VAL A 68 -9.72 1.67 -10.81
C VAL A 68 -9.12 0.35 -11.31
N GLU A 69 -8.35 0.40 -12.39
CA GLU A 69 -7.87 -0.80 -13.08
C GLU A 69 -6.39 -1.07 -12.85
N GLY A 70 -5.58 -0.07 -12.50
CA GLY A 70 -4.17 -0.28 -12.23
C GLY A 70 -3.48 0.84 -11.44
N TRP A 71 -2.19 0.98 -11.70
CA TRP A 71 -1.30 1.98 -11.12
C TRP A 71 -0.76 2.85 -12.24
N ILE A 72 -1.01 4.16 -12.14
CA ILE A 72 -0.71 5.09 -13.23
C ILE A 72 0.53 5.91 -12.91
N LEU A 73 1.49 5.87 -13.83
CA LEU A 73 2.64 6.75 -13.86
C LEU A 73 2.35 7.94 -14.76
N PHE A 74 2.83 9.10 -14.35
CA PHE A 74 2.86 10.33 -15.12
C PHE A 74 4.28 10.57 -15.61
N VAL A 75 4.43 10.53 -16.93
CA VAL A 75 5.72 10.67 -17.61
C VAL A 75 5.76 12.05 -18.25
N THR A 76 6.79 12.84 -17.98
CA THR A 76 6.97 14.18 -18.55
C THR A 76 8.33 14.31 -19.22
N GLY A 77 8.50 15.34 -20.04
CA GLY A 77 9.73 15.53 -20.80
C GLY A 77 9.81 14.59 -22.01
N ILE A 78 8.66 14.14 -22.53
CA ILE A 78 8.62 13.32 -23.74
C ILE A 78 8.96 14.19 -24.96
N HIS A 79 9.80 13.66 -25.86
CA HIS A 79 10.17 14.32 -27.12
C HIS A 79 8.92 14.59 -27.99
N GLU A 80 8.88 15.71 -28.72
CA GLU A 80 7.66 16.14 -29.43
C GLU A 80 7.25 15.24 -30.62
N GLU A 81 8.22 14.49 -31.14
CA GLU A 81 8.05 13.51 -32.23
C GLU A 81 7.98 12.06 -31.76
N ALA A 82 7.98 11.80 -30.44
CA ALA A 82 7.82 10.43 -29.94
C ALA A 82 6.47 9.83 -30.36
N GLN A 83 6.43 8.51 -30.45
CA GLN A 83 5.24 7.73 -30.77
C GLN A 83 4.83 6.87 -29.58
N GLU A 84 3.63 6.30 -29.63
CA GLU A 84 3.13 5.40 -28.59
C GLU A 84 4.02 4.14 -28.48
N ASP A 85 4.55 3.66 -29.61
CA ASP A 85 5.47 2.53 -29.67
C ASP A 85 6.77 2.81 -28.88
N ASP A 86 7.33 4.03 -28.94
CA ASP A 86 8.53 4.38 -28.16
C ASP A 86 8.28 4.29 -26.64
N ILE A 87 7.08 4.69 -26.22
CA ILE A 87 6.65 4.57 -24.81
C ILE A 87 6.42 3.10 -24.46
N HIS A 88 5.76 2.35 -25.33
CA HIS A 88 5.49 0.94 -25.10
C HIS A 88 6.81 0.15 -24.97
N ASP A 89 7.73 0.30 -25.91
CA ASP A 89 9.03 -0.38 -25.93
C ASP A 89 9.87 -0.04 -24.70
N SER A 90 9.85 1.22 -24.24
CA SER A 90 10.60 1.64 -23.06
C SER A 90 10.01 1.10 -21.76
N PHE A 91 8.69 0.94 -21.68
CA PHE A 91 7.98 0.60 -20.43
C PHE A 91 7.60 -0.90 -20.34
N SER A 92 7.58 -1.64 -21.45
CA SER A 92 7.10 -3.03 -21.48
C SER A 92 7.98 -4.02 -20.73
N ASP A 93 9.26 -3.69 -20.53
CA ASP A 93 10.21 -4.54 -19.79
C ASP A 93 9.87 -4.66 -18.30
N PHE A 94 9.05 -3.74 -17.77
CA PHE A 94 8.75 -3.67 -16.34
C PHE A 94 7.45 -4.35 -15.93
N GLY A 95 6.58 -4.71 -16.89
CA GLY A 95 5.30 -5.36 -16.62
C GLY A 95 4.28 -5.19 -17.74
N GLU A 96 3.07 -5.72 -17.52
CA GLU A 96 1.98 -5.57 -18.48
C GLU A 96 1.42 -4.13 -18.46
N ILE A 97 1.54 -3.44 -19.59
CA ILE A 97 0.95 -2.11 -19.80
C ILE A 97 -0.53 -2.30 -20.14
N LYS A 98 -1.41 -1.79 -19.28
CA LYS A 98 -2.87 -1.83 -19.48
C LYS A 98 -3.35 -0.72 -20.40
N ASN A 99 -2.80 0.48 -20.25
CA ASN A 99 -3.18 1.65 -21.04
C ASN A 99 -1.99 2.62 -21.19
N VAL A 100 -1.94 3.29 -22.35
CA VAL A 100 -1.06 4.44 -22.59
C VAL A 100 -1.91 5.60 -23.10
N HIS A 101 -1.73 6.78 -22.50
CA HIS A 101 -2.30 8.02 -23.02
C HIS A 101 -1.20 9.00 -23.39
N LEU A 102 -0.92 9.10 -24.69
CA LEU A 102 0.08 10.00 -25.25
C LEU A 102 -0.62 11.14 -26.01
N ASN A 103 -0.91 12.23 -25.29
CA ASN A 103 -1.79 13.28 -25.80
C ASN A 103 -1.07 14.26 -26.73
N LEU A 104 -1.76 14.69 -27.79
CA LEU A 104 -1.30 15.70 -28.73
C LEU A 104 -1.69 17.12 -28.28
N ASP A 105 -0.84 18.10 -28.58
CA ASP A 105 -1.21 19.51 -28.59
C ASP A 105 -2.09 19.80 -29.81
N ARG A 106 -3.38 20.06 -29.55
CA ARG A 106 -4.40 20.28 -30.58
C ARG A 106 -4.11 21.45 -31.53
N ARG A 107 -3.21 22.38 -31.18
CA ARG A 107 -2.86 23.53 -32.02
C ARG A 107 -1.74 23.19 -33.00
N THR A 108 -0.72 22.47 -32.56
CA THR A 108 0.49 22.19 -33.36
C THR A 108 0.44 20.83 -34.04
N GLY A 109 -0.32 19.88 -33.49
CA GLY A 109 -0.36 18.49 -33.95
C GLY A 109 0.77 17.62 -33.41
N PHE A 110 1.74 18.20 -32.68
CA PHE A 110 2.82 17.46 -32.00
C PHE A 110 2.38 16.97 -30.62
N LEU A 111 3.20 16.13 -29.98
CA LEU A 111 2.94 15.70 -28.62
C LEU A 111 2.90 16.85 -27.62
N LYS A 112 2.08 16.68 -26.59
CA LYS A 112 1.98 17.65 -25.49
C LYS A 112 3.18 17.59 -24.54
N GLY A 113 4.04 16.58 -24.67
CA GLY A 113 5.25 16.38 -23.87
C GLY A 113 5.05 15.57 -22.59
N TYR A 114 3.90 14.89 -22.45
CA TYR A 114 3.64 13.98 -21.33
C TYR A 114 2.81 12.76 -21.76
N ALA A 115 2.89 11.70 -20.96
CA ALA A 115 2.06 10.51 -21.09
C ALA A 115 1.57 10.00 -19.73
N LEU A 116 0.48 9.24 -19.76
CA LEU A 116 0.06 8.39 -18.63
C LEU A 116 0.27 6.94 -19.02
N VAL A 117 0.97 6.17 -18.20
CA VAL A 117 1.22 4.74 -18.40
C VAL A 117 0.61 3.99 -17.23
N GLU A 118 -0.33 3.08 -17.49
CA GLU A 118 -1.01 2.28 -16.48
C GLU A 118 -0.48 0.84 -16.48
N PHE A 119 0.00 0.39 -15.32
CA PHE A 119 0.38 -1.01 -15.08
C PHE A 119 -0.65 -1.72 -14.23
N GLU A 120 -0.69 -3.05 -14.31
CA GLU A 120 -1.58 -3.88 -13.48
C GLU A 120 -1.25 -3.77 -11.99
N THR A 121 0.04 -3.91 -11.65
CA THR A 121 0.48 -4.04 -10.26
C THR A 121 1.36 -2.87 -9.80
N TYR A 122 1.37 -2.66 -8.48
CA TYR A 122 2.21 -1.63 -7.85
C TYR A 122 3.69 -1.87 -8.11
N LYS A 123 4.11 -3.14 -8.10
CA LYS A 123 5.51 -3.52 -8.20
C LYS A 123 6.07 -3.21 -9.58
N GLU A 124 5.31 -3.48 -10.64
CA GLU A 124 5.68 -3.15 -12.02
C GLU A 124 5.83 -1.64 -12.20
N ALA A 125 4.82 -0.87 -11.78
CA ALA A 125 4.86 0.59 -11.86
C ALA A 125 6.01 1.19 -11.03
N LEU A 126 6.27 0.68 -9.83
CA LEU A 126 7.39 1.14 -9.01
C LEU A 126 8.73 0.84 -9.68
N SER A 127 8.90 -0.38 -10.24
CA SER A 127 10.12 -0.76 -10.94
C SER A 127 10.39 0.12 -12.15
N ALA A 128 9.34 0.42 -12.94
CA ALA A 128 9.42 1.32 -14.09
C ALA A 128 9.80 2.74 -13.64
N LYS A 129 9.14 3.27 -12.60
CA LYS A 129 9.44 4.60 -12.05
C LYS A 129 10.91 4.71 -11.62
N GLU A 130 11.40 3.76 -10.83
CA GLU A 130 12.77 3.80 -10.31
C GLU A 130 13.84 3.63 -11.39
N SER A 131 13.52 2.90 -12.47
CA SER A 131 14.48 2.61 -13.54
C SER A 131 14.51 3.67 -14.64
N LEU A 132 13.36 4.28 -14.94
CA LEU A 132 13.21 5.19 -16.08
C LEU A 132 13.22 6.67 -15.69
N ASP A 133 13.03 7.01 -14.41
CA ASP A 133 13.11 8.40 -13.98
C ASP A 133 14.52 8.97 -14.20
N GLY A 134 14.61 10.04 -15.01
CA GLY A 134 15.87 10.66 -15.43
C GLY A 134 16.59 9.98 -16.60
N SER A 135 16.01 8.91 -17.16
CA SER A 135 16.51 8.26 -18.37
C SER A 135 16.28 9.11 -19.62
N ASP A 136 16.96 8.77 -20.72
CA ASP A 136 16.84 9.46 -22.00
C ASP A 136 15.90 8.68 -22.94
N LEU A 137 14.87 9.34 -23.47
CA LEU A 137 13.96 8.84 -24.50
C LEU A 137 14.07 9.73 -25.73
N LEU A 138 14.49 9.17 -26.86
CA LEU A 138 14.81 9.90 -28.09
C LEU A 138 15.76 11.09 -27.87
N GLY A 139 16.74 10.93 -26.97
CA GLY A 139 17.73 11.97 -26.66
C GLY A 139 17.23 13.09 -25.73
N GLN A 140 16.01 12.97 -25.20
CA GLN A 140 15.46 13.90 -24.21
C GLN A 140 15.24 13.20 -22.86
N LYS A 141 15.62 13.87 -21.77
CA LYS A 141 15.40 13.34 -20.43
C LYS A 141 13.92 13.33 -20.06
N ILE A 142 13.46 12.17 -19.60
CA ILE A 142 12.11 12.00 -19.06
C ILE A 142 12.12 12.01 -17.53
N THR A 143 11.01 12.44 -16.95
CA THR A 143 10.73 12.33 -15.52
C THR A 143 9.51 11.45 -15.32
N VAL A 144 9.57 10.52 -14.38
CA VAL A 144 8.53 9.52 -14.14
C VAL A 144 8.06 9.58 -12.69
N ASP A 145 6.79 9.93 -12.48
CA ASP A 145 6.19 10.07 -11.15
C ASP A 145 4.86 9.34 -11.02
N TRP A 146 4.37 9.19 -9.79
CA TRP A 146 3.03 8.68 -9.55
C TRP A 146 1.98 9.70 -10.02
N ALA A 147 1.04 9.29 -10.87
CA ALA A 147 0.01 10.20 -11.36
C ALA A 147 -0.96 10.67 -10.26
N PHE A 148 -1.22 9.80 -9.27
CA PHE A 148 -2.12 10.09 -8.16
C PHE A 148 -1.48 9.74 -6.82
N VAL A 149 -1.68 10.62 -5.84
CA VAL A 149 -1.25 10.42 -4.45
C VAL A 149 -2.44 10.53 -3.49
N LYS A 150 -2.33 9.90 -2.33
CA LYS A 150 -3.34 9.96 -1.27
C LYS A 150 -3.40 11.37 -0.71
N GLY A 151 -4.58 11.97 -0.72
CA GLY A 151 -4.78 13.29 -0.10
C GLY A 151 -4.44 13.28 1.40
N PRO A 152 -4.15 14.46 1.99
CA PRO A 152 -3.86 14.57 3.41
C PRO A 152 -5.04 14.05 4.25
N LYS A 153 -4.75 13.19 5.24
CA LYS A 153 -5.76 12.63 6.14
C LYS A 153 -6.45 13.75 6.92
N LYS A 154 -7.70 14.07 6.61
CA LYS A 154 -8.51 14.98 7.41
C LYS A 154 -8.78 14.34 8.78
N SER A 155 -8.21 14.87 9.86
CA SER A 155 -8.57 14.41 11.19
C SER A 155 -10.00 14.86 11.50
N SER A 156 -10.90 13.88 11.63
CA SER A 156 -12.24 14.14 12.14
C SER A 156 -12.11 14.63 13.58
N ARG A 157 -12.19 15.94 13.78
CA ARG A 157 -12.36 16.52 15.12
C ARG A 157 -13.79 16.22 15.56
N ARG A 158 -13.96 15.16 16.37
CA ARG A 158 -15.20 14.94 17.12
C ARG A 158 -15.45 16.16 18.02
N ARG A 159 -16.57 16.83 17.81
CA ARG A 159 -17.13 17.85 18.72
C ARG A 159 -17.74 17.16 19.94
#